data_AF-A0A3B8V4Y2-F1
#
_entry.id   AF-A0A3B8V4Y2-F1
#
_cell.length_a   1.000
_cell.length_b   1.000
_cell.length_c   1.000
_cell.angle_alpha   90.00
_cell.angle_beta   90.00
_cell.angle_gamma   90.00
#
_symmetry.space_group_name_H-M   'P 1'
#
loop_
_entity.id
_entity.type
_entity.pdbx_description
1 polymer ?
#
loop_
_entity_poly.entity_id
_entity_poly.type
_entity_poly.pdbx_seq_one_letter_code
_entity_poly.pdbx_strand_id
1 'polypeptide(L)' 'YIDKYFETYDEVKNYIDKNVENAKRDGFVTTLYGRKREITELKSSNFAVRSFGERAAM' A
#
# COMPACT_ATOMS: atom_id res chain seq x y z
N TYR A 1 10.25 -9.55 15.05
CA TYR A 1 11.33 -8.56 14.79
C TYR A 1 10.78 -7.35 14.04
N ILE A 2 10.01 -7.57 12.96
CA ILE A 2 9.34 -6.48 12.22
C ILE A 2 8.26 -5.79 13.05
N ASP A 3 7.57 -6.51 13.94
CA ASP A 3 6.54 -5.92 14.80
C ASP A 3 7.10 -4.85 15.74
N LYS A 4 8.28 -5.12 16.34
CA LYS A 4 8.98 -4.16 17.21
C LYS A 4 9.44 -2.91 16.46
N TYR A 5 9.75 -3.04 15.16
CA TYR A 5 10.08 -1.90 14.30
C TYR A 5 8.85 -1.01 14.10
N PHE A 6 7.69 -1.60 13.82
CA PHE A 6 6.44 -0.85 13.71
C PHE A 6 5.98 -0.25 15.05
N GLU A 7 6.20 -0.94 16.17
CA GLU A 7 5.93 -0.39 17.52
C GLU A 7 6.85 0.77 17.89
N THR A 8 8.08 0.81 17.36
CA THR A 8 8.98 1.94 17.60
C THR A 8 8.65 3.13 16.70
N TYR A 9 8.05 2.87 15.53
CA TYR A 9 7.75 3.85 14.49
C TYR A 9 6.29 3.74 14.03
N ASP A 10 5.36 4.05 14.92
CA ASP A 10 3.91 3.97 14.65
C ASP A 10 3.48 4.84 13.45
N GLU A 11 4.15 5.97 13.24
CA GLU A 11 3.86 6.87 12.10
C GLU A 11 4.15 6.23 10.74
N VAL A 12 5.17 5.37 10.67
CA VAL A 12 5.52 4.65 9.42
C VAL A 12 4.40 3.68 9.08
N LYS A 13 3.88 2.95 10.07
CA LYS A 13 2.76 2.03 9.89
C LYS A 13 1.51 2.78 9.41
N ASN A 14 1.18 3.90 10.07
CA ASN A 14 0.02 4.72 9.68
C ASN A 14 0.16 5.30 8.26
N TYR A 15 1.36 5.68 7.85
CA TYR A 15 1.63 6.15 6.49
C TYR A 15 1.41 5.04 5.45
N ILE A 16 1.89 3.83 5.72
CA ILE A 16 1.70 2.66 4.85
C ILE A 16 0.21 2.32 4.74
N ASP A 17 -0.50 2.25 5.86
CA ASP A 17 -1.93 1.95 5.89
C ASP A 17 -2.73 2.98 5.09
N LYS A 18 -2.43 4.28 5.27
CA LYS A 18 -3.05 5.36 4.48
C LYS A 18 -2.73 5.26 2.99
N ASN A 19 -1.51 4.90 2.62
CA ASN A 19 -1.15 4.73 1.21
C ASN A 19 -1.90 3.56 0.57
N VAL A 20 -2.00 2.43 1.26
CA VAL A 20 -2.77 1.28 0.78
C VAL A 20 -4.26 1.63 0.67
N GLU A 21 -4.82 2.39 1.61
CA GLU A 21 -6.20 2.86 1.55
C GLU A 21 -6.44 3.82 0.38
N ASN A 22 -5.55 4.79 0.18
CA ASN A 22 -5.58 5.69 -0.97
C ASN A 22 -5.46 4.90 -2.28
N ALA A 23 -4.56 3.92 -2.36
CA ALA A 23 -4.39 3.06 -3.52
C ALA A 23 -5.65 2.22 -3.82
N LYS A 24 -6.35 1.74 -2.78
CA LYS A 24 -7.63 1.02 -2.92
C LYS A 24 -8.75 1.93 -3.43
N ARG A 25 -8.82 3.16 -2.92
CA ARG A 25 -9.82 4.16 -3.34
C ARG A 25 -9.57 4.65 -4.76
N ASP A 26 -8.35 5.11 -5.02
CA ASP A 26 -7.99 5.83 -6.24
C ASP A 26 -7.57 4.86 -7.37
N GLY A 27 -7.15 3.63 -7.03
CA GLY A 27 -6.74 2.59 -7.98
C GLY A 27 -5.30 2.73 -8.49
N PHE A 28 -4.55 3.71 -7.98
CA PHE A 28 -3.16 3.96 -8.32
C PHE A 28 -2.39 4.53 -7.13
N VAL A 29 -1.08 4.35 -7.12
CA VAL A 29 -0.15 5.02 -6.20
C VAL A 29 0.67 6.06 -6.95
N THR A 30 1.09 7.10 -6.25
CA THR A 30 1.92 8.17 -6.82
C THR A 30 3.22 8.30 -6.02
N THR A 31 4.35 8.37 -6.70
CA THR A 31 5.63 8.66 -6.03
C THR A 31 5.73 10.15 -5.68
N LEU A 32 6.67 10.51 -4.80
CA LEU A 32 6.99 11.92 -4.47
C LEU A 32 7.22 12.81 -5.70
N TYR A 33 7.69 12.23 -6.80
CA TYR A 33 7.95 12.92 -8.06
C TYR A 33 6.79 12.85 -9.08
N GLY A 34 5.60 12.45 -8.64
CA GLY A 34 4.39 12.46 -9.47
C GLY A 34 4.24 11.27 -10.43
N ARG A 35 5.12 10.26 -10.37
CA ARG A 35 4.97 9.05 -11.19
C ARG A 35 3.81 8.23 -10.64
N LYS A 36 2.76 8.05 -11.46
CA LYS A 36 1.61 7.20 -11.12
C LYS A 36 1.85 5.76 -11.54
N ARG A 37 1.54 4.82 -10.66
CA ARG A 37 1.49 3.39 -10.96
C ARG A 37 0.08 2.90 -10.65
N GLU A 38 -0.64 2.49 -11.68
CA GLU A 38 -1.95 1.88 -11.52
C GLU A 38 -1.80 0.48 -10.94
N ILE A 39 -2.61 0.17 -9.92
CA ILE A 39 -2.61 -1.13 -9.25
C ILE A 39 -4.05 -1.65 -9.27
N THR A 40 -4.51 -2.04 -10.46
CA THR A 40 -5.81 -2.68 -10.68
C THR A 40 -5.93 -4.00 -9.89
N GLU A 41 -4.79 -4.59 -9.53
CA GLU A 41 -4.64 -5.79 -8.72
C GLU A 41 -5.31 -5.68 -7.33
N LEU A 42 -5.42 -4.47 -6.77
CA LEU A 42 -6.10 -4.22 -5.49
C LEU A 42 -7.61 -4.44 -5.54
N LYS A 43 -8.22 -4.30 -6.74
CA LYS A 43 -9.65 -4.53 -6.97
C LYS A 43 -9.97 -5.98 -7.36
N SER A 44 -8.96 -6.82 -7.57
CA SER A 44 -9.16 -8.20 -7.98
C SER A 44 -9.72 -9.04 -6.83
N SER A 45 -10.69 -9.91 -7.12
CA SER A 45 -11.27 -10.85 -6.15
C SER A 45 -10.29 -11.94 -5.70
N ASN A 46 -9.14 -12.08 -6.37
CA ASN A 46 -8.14 -13.07 -6.02
C ASN A 46 -7.23 -12.55 -4.89
N PHE A 47 -7.25 -13.24 -3.75
CA PHE A 47 -6.49 -12.90 -2.56
C PHE A 47 -4.97 -12.82 -2.80
N ALA A 48 -4.42 -13.67 -3.68
CA ALA A 48 -2.99 -13.66 -4.00
C ALA A 48 -2.58 -12.41 -4.78
N VAL A 49 -3.42 -12.00 -5.74
CA VAL A 49 -3.25 -10.79 -6.56
C VAL A 49 -3.43 -9.54 -5.70
N ARG A 50 -4.42 -9.53 -4.80
CA ARG A 50 -4.62 -8.45 -3.84
C ARG A 50 -3.44 -8.30 -2.89
N SER A 51 -2.94 -9.40 -2.33
CA SER A 51 -1.77 -9.39 -1.44
C SER A 51 -0.51 -8.89 -2.15
N PHE A 52 -0.39 -9.14 -3.46
CA PHE A 52 0.69 -8.58 -4.27
C PHE A 52 0.49 -7.08 -4.51
N GLY A 53 -0.74 -6.66 -4.84
CA GLY A 53 -1.10 -5.25 -4.99
C GLY A 53 -0.90 -4.42 -3.71
N GLU A 54 -1.20 -4.99 -2.53
CA GLU A 54 -0.96 -4.33 -1.24
C GLU A 54 0.54 -4.13 -0.97
N ARG A 55 1.39 -5.09 -1.32
CA ARG A 55 2.85 -4.93 -1.24
C ARG A 55 3.42 -3.99 -2.29
N ALA A 56 2.78 -3.88 -3.45
CA ALA A 56 3.18 -2.94 -4.51
C ALA A 56 2.71 -1.50 -4.23
N ALA A 57 1.74 -1.34 -3.32
CA ALA A 57 1.20 -0.05 -2.89
C ALA A 57 1.87 0.51 -1.62
N MET A 58 2.51 -0.37 -0.83
CA MET A 58 3.42 -0.01 0.27
C MET A 58 4.71 0.63 -0.26
#